data_AF-A0A0C2EDQ6-F1
#
_entry.id   AF-A0A0C2EDQ6-F1
#
_cell.length_a   1.000
_cell.length_b   1.000
_cell.length_c   1.000
_cell.angle_alpha   90.00
_cell.angle_beta   90.00
_cell.angle_gamma   90.00
#
_symmetry.space_group_name_H-M   'P 1'
#
loop_
_entity.id
_entity.type
_entity.pdbx_description
1 polymer ?
#
loop_
_entity_poly.entity_id
_entity_poly.type
_entity_poly.pdbx_seq_one_letter_code
_entity_poly.pdbx_strand_id
1 'polypeptide(L)' 'MKRWIVLAFFVLFLTACSDRAGEMYETAQFEELQRNIPRALTIYQDIVDQHPDSPHAEKARERIAALEGEAP' A
#
# COMPACT_ATOMS: atom_id res chain seq x y z
N MET A 1 -29.43 -29.34 -6.58
CA MET A 1 -28.01 -29.69 -6.39
C MET A 1 -27.05 -28.77 -7.17
N LYS A 2 -27.10 -28.70 -8.51
CA LYS A 2 -26.15 -27.90 -9.33
C LYS A 2 -26.20 -26.38 -9.08
N ARG A 3 -27.38 -25.80 -8.82
CA ARG A 3 -27.57 -24.36 -8.55
C ARG A 3 -26.92 -23.90 -7.25
N TRP A 4 -26.84 -24.79 -6.26
CA TRP A 4 -26.21 -24.52 -4.97
C TRP A 4 -24.68 -24.52 -5.08
N ILE A 5 -24.12 -25.35 -5.96
CA ILE A 5 -22.69 -25.35 -6.29
C ILE A 5 -22.29 -24.06 -7.02
N VAL A 6 -23.14 -23.59 -7.95
CA VAL A 6 -22.92 -22.32 -8.67
C VAL A 6 -23.03 -21.11 -7.72
N LEU A 7 -24.02 -21.10 -6.82
CA LEU A 7 -24.15 -20.04 -5.81
C LEU A 7 -22.99 -20.06 -4.80
N ALA A 8 -22.51 -21.24 -4.38
CA ALA A 8 -21.36 -21.36 -3.49
C ALA A 8 -20.06 -20.85 -4.14
N PHE A 9 -19.86 -21.13 -5.44
CA PHE A 9 -18.73 -20.58 -6.21
C PHE A 9 -18.82 -19.05 -6.38
N PHE A 10 -20.04 -18.49 -6.49
CA PHE A 10 -20.25 -17.05 -6.62
C PHE A 10 -19.97 -16.29 -5.32
N VAL A 11 -20.22 -16.90 -4.16
CA VAL A 11 -19.92 -16.32 -2.85
C VAL A 11 -18.41 -16.34 -2.53
N LEU A 12 -17.66 -17.32 -3.06
CA LEU A 12 -16.22 -17.43 -2.83
C LEU A 12 -15.39 -16.29 -3.44
N PHE A 13 -15.92 -15.57 -4.42
CA PHE A 13 -15.24 -14.45 -5.10
C PHE A 13 -15.34 -13.11 -4.36
N LEU A 14 -16.16 -13.00 -3.32
CA LEU A 14 -16.50 -11.72 -2.68
C LEU A 14 -15.58 -11.31 -1.52
N THR A 15 -14.58 -12.11 -1.15
CA THR A 15 -13.72 -11.85 0.02
C THR A 15 -12.29 -11.43 -0.31
N ALA A 16 -12.00 -11.04 -1.56
CA ALA A 16 -10.71 -10.43 -1.90
C ALA A 16 -10.63 -9.00 -1.33
N CYS A 17 -10.25 -8.88 -0.07
CA CYS A 17 -9.89 -7.60 0.54
C CYS A 17 -8.44 -7.28 0.14
N SER A 18 -8.25 -6.35 -0.80
CA SER A 18 -6.91 -5.87 -1.19
C SER A 18 -6.38 -4.90 -0.12
N ASP A 19 -5.21 -5.17 0.45
CA ASP A 19 -4.50 -4.22 1.33
C ASP A 19 -3.76 -3.18 0.48
N ARG A 20 -4.53 -2.21 -0.04
CA ARG A 20 -4.02 -1.20 -0.96
C ARG A 20 -2.90 -0.35 -0.35
N ALA A 21 -3.00 -0.03 0.95
CA ALA A 21 -1.96 0.74 1.63
C ALA A 21 -0.64 -0.05 1.73
N GLY A 22 -0.73 -1.37 1.95
CA GLY A 22 0.41 -2.27 1.91
C GLY A 22 1.08 -2.32 0.53
N GLU A 23 0.30 -2.51 -0.54
CA GLU A 23 0.82 -2.53 -1.91
C GLU A 23 1.52 -1.21 -2.30
N MET A 24 0.95 -0.08 -1.90
CA MET A 24 1.56 1.24 -2.12
C MET A 24 2.87 1.37 -1.34
N TYR A 25 2.91 0.90 -0.09
CA TYR A 25 4.11 0.93 0.75
C TYR A 25 5.25 0.11 0.14
N GLU A 26 4.96 -1.12 -0.32
CA GLU A 26 5.95 -1.96 -1.01
C GLU A 26 6.49 -1.29 -2.28
N THR A 27 5.62 -0.61 -3.03
CA THR A 27 6.02 0.14 -4.23
C THR A 27 6.95 1.31 -3.87
N ALA A 28 6.65 2.06 -2.80
CA ALA A 28 7.53 3.13 -2.33
C ALA A 28 8.92 2.60 -1.93
N GLN A 29 8.97 1.46 -1.21
CA GLN A 29 10.22 0.81 -0.85
C GLN A 29 11.02 0.36 -2.09
N PHE A 30 10.33 -0.14 -3.12
CA PHE A 30 10.99 -0.49 -4.38
C PHE A 30 11.63 0.75 -5.05
N GLU A 31 10.93 1.88 -5.08
CA GLU A 31 11.47 3.14 -5.63
C GLU A 31 12.69 3.63 -4.83
N GLU A 32 12.68 3.48 -3.50
CA GLU A 32 13.87 3.75 -2.67
C GLU A 32 15.06 2.87 -3.07
N LEU A 33 14.85 1.56 -3.26
CA LEU A 33 15.89 0.61 -3.68
C LEU A 33 16.45 0.96 -5.06
N GLN A 34 15.62 1.52 -5.95
CA GLN A 34 16.03 2.05 -7.26
C GLN A 34 16.69 3.44 -7.17
N ARG A 35 16.88 3.98 -5.96
CA ARG A 35 17.36 5.34 -5.68
C ARG A 35 16.49 6.46 -6.26
N ASN A 36 15.22 6.17 -6.55
CA ASN A 36 14.24 7.15 -7.01
C ASN A 36 13.52 7.80 -5.81
N ILE A 37 14.30 8.50 -4.98
CA ILE A 37 13.80 9.11 -3.73
C ILE A 37 12.60 10.05 -3.95
N PRO A 38 12.56 10.91 -5.00
CA PRO A 38 11.40 11.77 -5.22
C PRO A 38 10.10 10.99 -5.43
N ARG A 39 10.17 9.86 -6.16
CA ARG A 39 9.00 9.01 -6.39
C ARG A 39 8.60 8.26 -5.12
N ALA A 40 9.56 7.74 -4.36
CA ALA A 40 9.30 7.08 -3.08
C ALA A 40 8.56 8.04 -2.11
N LEU A 41 9.06 9.27 -1.95
CA LEU A 41 8.43 10.31 -1.13
C LEU A 41 7.00 10.63 -1.57
N THR A 42 6.77 10.72 -2.89
CA THR A 42 5.42 10.95 -3.43
C THR A 42 4.46 9.83 -3.02
N ILE A 43 4.87 8.58 -3.18
CA ILE A 43 4.02 7.43 -2.84
C ILE A 43 3.80 7.36 -1.31
N TYR A 44 4.82 7.61 -0.49
CA TYR A 44 4.64 7.67 0.96
C TYR A 44 3.64 8.74 1.38
N GLN A 45 3.71 9.93 0.78
CA GLN A 45 2.74 10.99 1.06
C GLN A 45 1.32 10.56 0.63
N ASP A 46 1.18 9.92 -0.53
CA ASP A 46 -0.10 9.39 -1.00
C ASP A 46 -0.69 8.37 0.00
N ILE A 47 0.12 7.52 0.64
CA ILE A 47 -0.34 6.59 1.68
C ILE A 47 -0.86 7.36 2.90
N VAL A 48 -0.14 8.40 3.33
CA VAL A 48 -0.56 9.24 4.47
C VAL A 48 -1.89 9.94 4.17
N ASP A 49 -2.05 10.44 2.96
CA ASP A 49 -3.24 11.22 2.58
C ASP A 49 -4.46 10.33 2.33
N GLN A 50 -4.28 9.18 1.67
CA GLN A 50 -5.39 8.30 1.25
C GLN A 50 -5.72 7.21 2.27
N HIS A 51 -4.76 6.83 3.12
CA HIS A 51 -4.89 5.75 4.10
C HIS A 51 -4.41 6.17 5.50
N PRO A 52 -4.85 7.31 6.05
CA PRO A 52 -4.26 7.94 7.23
C PRO A 52 -4.25 7.06 8.49
N ASP A 53 -5.27 6.21 8.64
CA ASP A 53 -5.45 5.32 9.80
C ASP A 53 -4.82 3.92 9.60
N SER A 54 -4.17 3.69 8.45
CA SER A 54 -3.54 2.41 8.17
C SER A 54 -2.21 2.27 8.92
N PRO A 55 -1.80 1.04 9.33
CA PRO A 55 -0.46 0.80 9.85
C PRO A 55 0.67 1.24 8.89
N HIS A 56 0.37 1.27 7.59
CA HIS A 56 1.32 1.68 6.55
C HIS A 56 1.48 3.21 6.47
N ALA A 57 0.49 4.00 6.86
CA ALA A 57 0.62 5.45 6.93
C ALA A 57 1.58 5.89 8.05
N GLU A 58 1.58 5.18 9.18
CA GLU A 58 2.57 5.48 10.24
C GLU A 58 4.00 5.19 9.77
N LYS A 59 4.22 4.02 9.17
CA LYS A 59 5.52 3.68 8.57
C LYS A 59 5.93 4.66 7.47
N ALA A 60 4.98 5.10 6.65
CA ALA A 60 5.22 6.08 5.59
C ALA A 60 5.70 7.43 6.17
N ARG A 61 5.07 7.93 7.24
CA ARG A 61 5.52 9.14 7.95
C ARG A 61 6.95 9.01 8.46
N GLU A 62 7.29 7.87 9.07
CA GLU A 62 8.64 7.58 9.54
C GLU A 62 9.67 7.59 8.40
N ARG A 63 9.34 6.98 7.26
CA ARG A 63 10.22 6.96 6.08
C ARG A 63 10.41 8.35 5.46
N ILE A 64 9.36 9.16 5.34
CA ILE A 64 9.45 10.54 4.84
C ILE A 64 10.44 11.33 5.70
N ALA A 65 10.27 11.30 7.02
CA ALA A 65 11.16 12.04 7.93
C ALA A 65 12.63 11.61 7.83
N ALA A 66 12.88 10.30 7.65
CA ALA A 66 14.24 9.79 7.47
C ALA A 66 14.87 10.22 6.14
N LEU A 67 14.13 10.16 5.04
CA LEU A 67 14.63 10.47 3.70
C LEU A 67 14.84 11.98 3.49
N GLU A 68 14.01 12.84 4.06
CA GLU A 68 14.20 14.29 4.01
C GLU A 68 15.42 14.74 4.82
N GLY A 69 15.75 14.03 5.91
CA GLY A 69 16.97 14.26 6.68
C GLY A 69 18.26 13.77 5.99
N GLU A 70 18.14 12.89 4.99
CA GLU A 70 19.26 12.35 4.20
C GLU A 70 19.51 13.13 2.89
N ALA A 71 18.65 14.09 2.55
CA ALA A 71 18.82 14.91 1.34
C ALA A 71 20.11 15.76 1.45
N PRO A 72 20.98 15.75 0.41
CA PRO A 72 22.26 16.48 0.42
C PRO A 72 22.10 18.00 0.38
#